data_AF-A0A5R8YZU2-F1
#
_entry.id   AF-A0A5R8YZU2-F1
#
_cell.length_a   1.000
_cell.length_b   1.000
_cell.length_c   1.000
_cell.angle_alpha   90.00
_cell.angle_beta   90.00
_cell.angle_gamma   90.00
#
_symmetry.space_group_name_H-M   'P 1'
#
loop_
_entity.id
_entity.type
_entity.pdbx_description
1 polymer ?
#
loop_
_entity_poly.entity_id
_entity_poly.type
_entity_poly.pdbx_seq_one_letter_code
_entity_poly.pdbx_strand_id
1 'polypeptide(L)'
;MANSIQRSFSESRRRSCGEARLVVVDSFNEKNLLDRHRKLLFGLAGSEVLFSFECNGGWASLIDGILCLIDKYCAKHNLDIRVVQIKEKFGLLRVYVDGGDVVIDRILDVAELVSSCTCEICGELGRYYEINGWLQVRCLRHQLQMSSEATPVFSEDYSMNVAKTISLILWFFGGDYACWLSQECLALGRVRPVEALTSIQGCQAVHDFLRRQEHGVVS
;
A
#
# COMPACT_ATOMS: atom_id res chain seq x y z
N MET A 1 15.97 36.02 -58.12
CA MET A 1 16.92 35.04 -57.56
C MET A 1 16.14 34.09 -56.70
N ALA A 2 16.07 32.84 -57.14
CA ALA A 2 15.27 31.77 -56.56
C ALA A 2 16.02 31.09 -55.40
N ASN A 3 15.28 30.72 -54.37
CA ASN A 3 15.33 29.38 -53.75
C ASN A 3 14.13 29.28 -52.80
N SER A 4 13.05 28.58 -53.16
CA SER A 4 12.87 27.11 -53.14
C SER A 4 12.57 26.59 -51.72
N ILE A 5 11.65 25.65 -51.44
CA ILE A 5 10.68 24.87 -52.23
C ILE A 5 9.66 24.29 -51.20
N GLN A 6 8.38 24.38 -51.59
CA GLN A 6 7.22 23.48 -51.38
C GLN A 6 6.92 22.77 -50.04
N ARG A 7 5.70 23.06 -49.55
CA ARG A 7 4.79 22.10 -48.91
C ARG A 7 4.23 21.10 -49.94
N SER A 8 4.07 19.83 -49.57
CA SER A 8 2.94 19.02 -50.03
C SER A 8 2.60 17.87 -49.07
N PHE A 9 1.31 17.59 -49.02
CA PHE A 9 0.54 16.59 -48.27
C PHE A 9 0.85 15.14 -48.70
N SER A 10 0.70 14.17 -47.80
CA SER A 10 -0.37 13.13 -47.85
C SER A 10 -0.04 11.90 -46.99
N GLU A 11 -1.08 11.36 -46.34
CA GLU A 11 -1.14 10.14 -45.54
C GLU A 11 -0.53 8.90 -46.21
N SER A 12 0.10 8.03 -45.39
CA SER A 12 -0.14 6.59 -45.53
C SER A 12 0.07 5.87 -44.20
N ARG A 13 -0.97 5.13 -43.80
CA ARG A 13 -0.93 4.16 -42.69
C ARG A 13 0.15 3.13 -42.98
N ARG A 14 1.05 2.91 -42.04
CA ARG A 14 1.59 1.58 -41.77
C ARG A 14 1.42 1.27 -40.30
N ARG A 15 0.62 0.25 -40.06
CA ARG A 15 0.65 -0.53 -38.83
C ARG A 15 2.09 -1.01 -38.65
N SER A 16 2.72 -0.64 -37.55
CA SER A 16 3.92 -1.30 -37.07
C SER A 16 3.59 -1.95 -35.74
N CYS A 17 3.93 -3.24 -35.66
CA CYS A 17 3.82 -4.10 -34.49
C CYS A 17 4.31 -3.42 -33.22
N GLY A 18 3.72 -3.83 -32.10
CA GLY A 18 3.94 -3.28 -30.78
C GLY A 18 5.40 -3.10 -30.45
N GLU A 19 5.79 -1.85 -30.29
CA GLU A 19 6.91 -1.51 -29.42
C GLU A 19 6.50 -1.92 -28.01
N ALA A 20 7.17 -2.95 -27.50
CA ALA A 20 7.19 -3.24 -26.08
C ALA A 20 7.62 -1.95 -25.38
N ARG A 21 6.67 -1.28 -24.75
CA ARG A 21 6.91 -0.05 -24.00
C ARG A 21 7.73 -0.47 -22.79
N LEU A 22 9.03 -0.24 -22.86
CA LEU A 22 9.97 -0.41 -21.75
C LEU A 22 9.34 0.16 -20.48
N VAL A 23 9.14 -0.70 -19.48
CA VAL A 23 8.66 -0.31 -18.16
C VAL A 23 9.72 0.57 -17.54
N VAL A 24 9.43 1.87 -17.42
CA VAL A 24 10.14 2.71 -16.47
C VAL A 24 9.56 2.31 -15.11
N VAL A 25 10.21 1.37 -14.42
CA VAL A 25 9.93 1.10 -13.02
C VAL A 25 10.56 2.27 -12.26
N ASP A 26 9.74 3.18 -11.75
CA ASP A 26 10.18 4.53 -11.33
C ASP A 26 10.92 4.50 -9.98
N SER A 27 10.82 3.41 -9.22
CA SER A 27 11.51 3.23 -7.94
C SER A 27 11.88 1.78 -7.61
N PHE A 28 12.97 1.59 -6.84
CA PHE A 28 13.41 0.26 -6.33
C PHE A 28 12.29 -0.50 -5.60
N ASN A 29 11.42 0.23 -4.90
CA ASN A 29 10.33 -0.33 -4.11
C ASN A 29 9.24 -0.96 -5.00
N GLU A 30 8.87 -0.31 -6.10
CA GLU A 30 7.89 -0.86 -7.04
C GLU A 30 8.41 -2.16 -7.66
N LYS A 31 9.70 -2.20 -8.04
CA LYS A 31 10.31 -3.42 -8.55
C LYS A 31 10.20 -4.57 -7.55
N ASN A 32 10.55 -4.31 -6.29
CA ASN A 32 10.45 -5.33 -5.23
C ASN A 32 9.02 -5.84 -5.06
N LEU A 33 8.02 -4.94 -5.08
CA LEU A 33 6.61 -5.33 -4.98
C LEU A 33 6.17 -6.18 -6.17
N LEU A 34 6.55 -5.80 -7.40
CA LEU A 34 6.25 -6.55 -8.61
C LEU A 34 6.86 -7.95 -8.61
N ASP A 35 8.11 -8.06 -8.17
CA ASP A 35 8.84 -9.32 -8.12
C ASP A 35 8.26 -10.26 -7.05
N ARG A 36 7.93 -9.74 -5.86
CA ARG A 36 7.41 -10.53 -4.72
C ARG A 36 5.96 -10.95 -4.90
N HIS A 37 5.12 -10.09 -5.49
CA HIS A 37 3.67 -10.29 -5.58
C HIS A 37 3.18 -10.54 -7.01
N ARG A 38 4.07 -11.03 -7.89
CA ARG A 38 3.80 -11.21 -9.32
C ARG A 38 2.48 -11.93 -9.61
N LYS A 39 2.17 -12.99 -8.85
CA LYS A 39 0.95 -13.78 -9.01
C LYS A 39 -0.32 -12.94 -8.77
N LEU A 40 -0.33 -12.12 -7.72
CA LEU A 40 -1.47 -11.25 -7.38
C LEU A 40 -1.63 -10.10 -8.38
N LEU A 41 -0.51 -9.56 -8.88
CA LEU A 41 -0.49 -8.35 -9.72
C LEU A 41 -0.72 -8.65 -11.21
N PHE A 42 -0.26 -9.80 -11.71
CA PHE A 42 -0.37 -10.17 -13.14
C PHE A 42 -1.25 -11.40 -13.41
N GLY A 43 -1.75 -12.06 -12.35
CA GLY A 43 -2.46 -13.33 -12.47
C GLY A 43 -1.56 -14.50 -12.90
N LEU A 44 -2.14 -15.70 -13.01
CA LEU A 44 -1.43 -16.93 -13.41
C LEU A 44 -1.07 -16.98 -14.91
N ALA A 45 -1.73 -16.15 -15.73
CA ALA A 45 -1.67 -16.24 -17.20
C ALA A 45 -0.61 -15.33 -17.86
N GLY A 46 0.22 -14.62 -17.09
CA GLY A 46 1.38 -13.89 -17.63
C GLY A 46 1.06 -12.80 -18.66
N SER A 47 -0.19 -12.36 -18.72
CA SER A 47 -0.59 -11.23 -19.56
C SER A 47 0.13 -9.99 -19.03
N GLU A 48 1.12 -9.49 -19.77
CA GLU A 48 1.88 -8.25 -19.50
C GLU A 48 1.00 -7.00 -19.64
N VAL A 49 -0.12 -6.96 -18.92
CA VAL A 49 -0.83 -5.71 -18.68
C VAL A 49 0.07 -4.90 -17.76
N LEU A 50 0.49 -3.73 -18.26
CA LEU A 50 1.28 -2.76 -17.51
C LEU A 50 0.59 -2.48 -16.17
N PHE A 51 1.19 -2.96 -15.07
CA PHE A 51 0.78 -2.62 -13.71
C PHE A 51 1.69 -1.49 -13.21
N SER A 52 1.11 -0.36 -12.83
CA SER A 52 1.83 0.78 -12.25
C SER A 52 1.23 1.15 -10.91
N PHE A 53 2.08 1.62 -9.99
CA PHE A 53 1.65 2.16 -8.71
C PHE A 53 1.34 3.66 -8.88
N GLU A 54 0.14 4.08 -8.47
CA GLU A 54 -0.27 5.48 -8.48
C GLU A 54 -0.17 6.08 -7.06
N CYS A 55 0.91 5.74 -6.35
CA CYS A 55 1.22 6.24 -5.02
C CYS A 55 2.74 6.31 -4.82
N ASN A 56 3.20 7.13 -3.88
CA ASN A 56 4.61 7.24 -3.54
C ASN A 56 5.12 6.05 -2.71
N GLY A 57 6.45 5.90 -2.65
CA GLY A 57 7.09 4.71 -2.09
C GLY A 57 7.03 4.55 -0.56
N GLY A 58 6.55 5.55 0.19
CA GLY A 58 6.45 5.49 1.65
C GLY A 58 5.50 4.42 2.17
N TRP A 59 4.58 3.94 1.33
CA TRP A 59 3.67 2.85 1.69
C TRP A 59 4.14 1.46 1.22
N ALA A 60 5.31 1.35 0.59
CA ALA A 60 5.74 0.10 -0.05
C ALA A 60 5.76 -1.11 0.91
N SER A 61 6.25 -0.94 2.12
CA SER A 61 6.28 -2.04 3.11
C SER A 61 4.91 -2.34 3.73
N LEU A 62 4.01 -1.36 3.80
CA LEU A 62 2.61 -1.60 4.16
C LEU A 62 1.91 -2.44 3.08
N ILE A 63 2.09 -2.05 1.80
CA ILE A 63 1.57 -2.77 0.64
C ILE A 63 2.12 -4.20 0.62
N ASP A 64 3.42 -4.39 0.79
CA ASP A 64 4.03 -5.73 0.84
C ASP A 64 3.43 -6.59 1.96
N GLY A 65 3.28 -6.03 3.17
CA GLY A 65 2.67 -6.72 4.30
C GLY A 65 1.23 -7.19 4.02
N ILE A 66 0.38 -6.32 3.46
CA ILE A 66 -1.01 -6.69 3.17
C ILE A 66 -1.10 -7.71 2.03
N LEU A 67 -0.25 -7.60 1.00
CA LEU A 67 -0.25 -8.55 -0.13
C LEU A 67 0.28 -9.92 0.31
N CYS A 68 1.30 -9.97 1.18
CA CYS A 68 1.74 -11.22 1.83
C CYS A 68 0.61 -11.87 2.64
N LEU A 69 -0.14 -11.08 3.41
CA LEU A 69 -1.27 -11.58 4.19
C LEU A 69 -2.38 -12.12 3.30
N ILE A 70 -2.72 -11.39 2.24
CA ILE A 70 -3.72 -11.78 1.24
C ILE A 70 -3.32 -13.08 0.54
N ASP A 71 -2.10 -13.19 0.01
CA ASP A 71 -1.67 -14.41 -0.69
C ASP A 71 -1.73 -15.64 0.23
N LYS A 72 -1.29 -15.49 1.48
CA LYS A 72 -1.38 -16.55 2.49
C LYS A 72 -2.83 -16.93 2.81
N TYR A 73 -3.72 -15.94 2.93
CA TYR A 73 -5.14 -16.16 3.19
C TYR A 73 -5.79 -16.89 2.00
N CYS A 74 -5.58 -16.40 0.77
CA CYS A 74 -6.09 -17.01 -0.44
C CYS A 74 -5.62 -18.45 -0.62
N ALA A 75 -4.34 -18.73 -0.36
CA ALA A 75 -3.80 -20.10 -0.43
C ALA A 75 -4.49 -21.03 0.60
N LYS A 76 -4.78 -20.55 1.80
CA LYS A 76 -5.44 -21.32 2.86
C LYS A 76 -6.93 -21.56 2.58
N HIS A 77 -7.60 -20.58 1.98
CA HIS A 77 -9.05 -20.58 1.78
C HIS A 77 -9.46 -20.92 0.34
N ASN A 78 -8.49 -21.24 -0.53
CA ASN A 78 -8.68 -21.56 -1.94
C ASN A 78 -9.48 -20.47 -2.69
N LEU A 79 -9.11 -19.21 -2.45
CA LEU A 79 -9.70 -18.04 -3.11
C LEU A 79 -8.84 -17.60 -4.29
N ASP A 80 -9.49 -17.19 -5.36
CA ASP A 80 -8.85 -16.50 -6.48
C ASP A 80 -9.03 -14.98 -6.31
N ILE A 81 -7.94 -14.25 -6.48
CA ILE A 81 -7.91 -12.80 -6.35
C ILE A 81 -6.87 -12.22 -7.29
N ARG A 82 -7.19 -11.07 -7.85
CA ARG A 82 -6.26 -10.27 -8.64
C ARG A 82 -6.31 -8.82 -8.18
N VAL A 83 -5.15 -8.22 -7.97
CA VAL A 83 -5.05 -6.79 -7.73
C VAL A 83 -5.21 -6.06 -9.07
N VAL A 84 -6.14 -5.11 -9.11
CA VAL A 84 -6.48 -4.34 -10.31
C VAL A 84 -5.77 -2.98 -10.31
N GLN A 85 -5.64 -2.34 -9.15
CA GLN A 85 -5.03 -1.02 -9.04
C GLN A 85 -4.55 -0.76 -7.62
N ILE A 86 -3.40 -0.09 -7.48
CA ILE A 86 -2.90 0.44 -6.20
C ILE A 86 -2.64 1.93 -6.39
N LYS A 87 -3.29 2.77 -5.59
CA LYS A 87 -3.22 4.23 -5.75
C LYS A 87 -3.42 5.01 -4.47
N GLU A 88 -3.00 6.26 -4.49
CA GLU A 88 -3.43 7.28 -3.54
C GLU A 88 -4.81 7.83 -3.94
N LYS A 89 -5.68 8.02 -2.94
CA LYS A 89 -6.94 8.75 -3.09
C LYS A 89 -7.31 9.46 -1.78
N PHE A 90 -7.40 10.79 -1.81
CA PHE A 90 -7.71 11.66 -0.66
C PHE A 90 -6.73 11.53 0.51
N GLY A 91 -5.45 11.34 0.18
CA GLY A 91 -4.35 11.12 1.10
C GLY A 91 -4.22 9.68 1.60
N LEU A 92 -5.02 8.75 1.09
CA LEU A 92 -5.12 7.38 1.59
C LEU A 92 -4.76 6.34 0.53
N LEU A 93 -4.24 5.21 0.98
CA LEU A 93 -3.98 4.04 0.15
C LEU A 93 -5.31 3.38 -0.25
N ARG A 94 -5.49 3.16 -1.55
CA ARG A 94 -6.56 2.33 -2.10
C ARG A 94 -5.97 1.19 -2.90
N VAL A 95 -6.39 -0.02 -2.59
CA VAL A 95 -6.06 -1.23 -3.34
C VAL A 95 -7.38 -1.80 -3.85
N TYR A 96 -7.53 -1.84 -5.17
CA TYR A 96 -8.69 -2.43 -5.82
C TYR A 96 -8.36 -3.85 -6.24
N VAL A 97 -9.27 -4.76 -5.95
CA VAL A 97 -9.13 -6.19 -6.26
C VAL A 97 -10.36 -6.69 -7.02
N ASP A 98 -10.15 -7.78 -7.76
CA ASP A 98 -11.18 -8.58 -8.41
C ASP A 98 -11.16 -9.97 -7.76
N GLY A 99 -12.34 -10.47 -7.35
CA GLY A 99 -12.46 -11.64 -6.48
C GLY A 99 -12.30 -11.33 -4.98
N GLY A 100 -11.91 -12.34 -4.20
CA GLY A 100 -11.78 -12.23 -2.74
C GLY A 100 -13.09 -12.37 -1.95
N ASP A 101 -13.03 -12.11 -0.65
CA ASP A 101 -14.14 -12.18 0.28
C ASP A 101 -14.11 -11.04 1.32
N VAL A 102 -15.05 -11.05 2.27
CA VAL A 102 -15.15 -10.02 3.32
C VAL A 102 -13.89 -9.91 4.19
N VAL A 103 -13.08 -10.96 4.31
CA VAL A 103 -11.84 -10.89 5.08
C VAL A 103 -10.77 -10.16 4.30
N ILE A 104 -10.69 -10.39 2.98
CA ILE A 104 -9.86 -9.59 2.08
C ILE A 104 -10.24 -8.11 2.17
N ASP A 105 -11.53 -7.78 2.07
CA ASP A 105 -12.00 -6.39 2.16
C ASP A 105 -11.51 -5.74 3.46
N ARG A 106 -11.62 -6.45 4.59
CA ARG A 106 -11.14 -5.95 5.89
C ARG A 106 -9.62 -5.77 5.95
N ILE A 107 -8.84 -6.62 5.30
CA ILE A 107 -7.37 -6.44 5.22
C ILE A 107 -7.06 -5.13 4.49
N LEU A 108 -7.76 -4.87 3.38
CA LEU A 108 -7.60 -3.64 2.60
C LEU A 108 -8.06 -2.40 3.39
N ASP A 109 -9.18 -2.50 4.10
CA ASP A 109 -9.70 -1.43 4.97
C ASP A 109 -8.70 -1.08 6.09
N VAL A 110 -8.06 -2.08 6.71
CA VAL A 110 -7.02 -1.81 7.72
C VAL A 110 -5.82 -1.11 7.09
N ALA A 111 -5.40 -1.51 5.88
CA ALA A 111 -4.31 -0.84 5.18
C ALA A 111 -4.61 0.64 4.89
N GLU A 112 -5.84 0.94 4.47
CA GLU A 112 -6.33 2.29 4.28
C GLU A 112 -6.28 3.09 5.59
N LEU A 113 -6.78 2.51 6.69
CA LEU A 113 -6.73 3.15 8.01
C LEU A 113 -5.29 3.44 8.46
N VAL A 114 -4.37 2.48 8.31
CA VAL A 114 -2.95 2.69 8.66
C VAL A 114 -2.35 3.79 7.79
N SER A 115 -2.65 3.81 6.48
CA SER A 115 -2.15 4.83 5.57
C SER A 115 -2.58 6.25 5.96
N SER A 116 -3.72 6.41 6.65
CA SER A 116 -4.19 7.70 7.18
C SER A 116 -3.26 8.32 8.24
N CYS A 117 -2.38 7.50 8.81
CA CYS A 117 -1.37 7.88 9.79
C CYS A 117 0.06 7.72 9.25
N THR A 118 0.25 7.38 7.97
CA THR A 118 1.57 7.07 7.40
C THR A 118 1.90 8.04 6.28
N CYS A 119 3.04 8.70 6.37
CA CYS A 119 3.53 9.58 5.32
C CYS A 119 3.75 8.81 4.01
N GLU A 120 3.03 9.19 2.95
CA GLU A 120 3.12 8.50 1.67
C GLU A 120 4.49 8.67 0.97
N ILE A 121 5.32 9.65 1.37
CA ILE A 121 6.69 9.80 0.82
C ILE A 121 7.69 8.86 1.49
N CYS A 122 7.73 8.79 2.83
CA CYS A 122 8.80 8.07 3.54
C CYS A 122 8.35 6.99 4.54
N GLY A 123 7.05 6.79 4.75
CA GLY A 123 6.55 5.75 5.66
C GLY A 123 6.54 6.12 7.16
N GLU A 124 7.06 7.28 7.52
CA GLU A 124 7.03 7.77 8.92
C GLU A 124 5.63 8.21 9.35
N LEU A 125 5.42 8.35 10.67
CA LEU A 125 4.15 8.85 11.21
C LEU A 125 3.76 10.20 10.56
N GLY A 126 2.60 10.19 9.93
CA GLY A 126 2.04 11.29 9.17
C GLY A 126 0.73 11.79 9.75
N ARG A 127 0.35 13.00 9.34
CA ARG A 127 -0.97 13.58 9.60
C ARG A 127 -1.53 14.11 8.30
N TYR A 128 -2.85 14.24 8.24
CA TYR A 128 -3.52 14.93 7.16
C TYR A 128 -2.95 16.33 6.96
N TYR A 129 -2.72 16.66 5.71
CA TYR A 129 -2.12 17.90 5.24
C TYR A 129 -2.80 18.29 3.94
N GLU A 130 -3.27 19.53 3.86
CA GLU A 130 -3.82 20.08 2.63
C GLU A 130 -2.79 20.96 1.94
N ILE A 131 -2.56 20.71 0.65
CA ILE A 131 -1.76 21.59 -0.20
C ILE A 131 -2.51 21.87 -1.49
N ASN A 132 -2.78 23.15 -1.76
CA ASN A 132 -3.49 23.59 -2.97
C ASN A 132 -4.84 22.87 -3.20
N GLY A 133 -5.61 22.62 -2.13
CA GLY A 133 -6.89 21.91 -2.20
C GLY A 133 -6.78 20.38 -2.35
N TRP A 134 -5.57 19.82 -2.33
CA TRP A 134 -5.35 18.36 -2.35
C TRP A 134 -5.03 17.85 -0.96
N LEU A 135 -5.83 16.90 -0.48
CA LEU A 135 -5.62 16.24 0.80
C LEU A 135 -4.53 15.15 0.67
N GLN A 136 -3.57 15.16 1.57
CA GLN A 136 -2.45 14.22 1.63
C GLN A 136 -2.18 13.79 3.08
N VAL A 137 -1.41 12.71 3.27
CA VAL A 137 -0.86 12.35 4.58
C VAL A 137 0.66 12.45 4.53
N ARG A 138 1.23 13.35 5.35
CA ARG A 138 2.64 13.70 5.36
C ARG A 138 3.17 13.80 6.79
N CYS A 139 4.42 13.40 7.02
CA CYS A 139 5.13 13.72 8.25
C CYS A 139 5.52 15.21 8.25
N LEU A 140 5.83 15.77 9.42
CA LEU A 140 6.15 17.20 9.56
C LEU A 140 7.25 17.67 8.60
N ARG A 141 8.28 16.84 8.40
CA ARG A 141 9.39 17.12 7.47
C ARG A 141 8.91 17.36 6.03
N HIS A 142 8.01 16.50 5.54
CA HIS A 142 7.46 16.60 4.19
C HIS A 142 6.36 17.66 4.07
N GLN A 143 5.67 18.00 5.16
CA GLN A 143 4.76 19.16 5.17
C GLN A 143 5.54 20.47 4.99
N LEU A 144 6.67 20.61 5.66
CA LEU A 144 7.52 21.80 5.59
C LEU A 144 8.40 21.89 4.33
N GLN A 145 8.23 20.95 3.38
CA GLN A 145 9.05 20.85 2.15
C GLN A 145 10.56 20.88 2.45
N MET A 146 10.97 20.38 3.62
CA MET A 146 12.38 20.35 3.97
C MET A 146 13.05 19.31 3.07
N SER A 147 13.99 19.77 2.24
CA SER A 147 14.75 18.94 1.31
C SER A 147 15.63 17.97 2.09
N SER A 148 15.09 16.82 2.44
CA SER A 148 15.89 15.63 2.64
C SER A 148 15.47 14.65 1.56
N GLU A 149 16.46 14.10 0.86
CA GLU A 149 16.37 12.91 0.01
C GLU A 149 16.01 11.67 0.86
N ALA A 150 15.01 11.76 1.74
CA ALA A 150 14.53 10.66 2.54
C ALA A 150 13.80 9.70 1.59
N THR A 151 14.58 8.85 0.93
CA THR A 151 14.07 7.80 0.09
C THR A 151 13.33 6.81 0.99
N PRO A 152 12.11 6.40 0.62
CA PRO A 152 11.40 5.40 1.37
C PRO A 152 12.19 4.09 1.40
N VAL A 153 12.58 3.66 2.59
CA VAL A 153 13.31 2.40 2.78
C VAL A 153 12.31 1.27 2.92
N PHE A 154 12.38 0.31 2.01
CA PHE A 154 11.62 -0.92 2.13
C PHE A 154 12.13 -1.76 3.31
N SER A 155 11.23 -2.19 4.18
CA SER A 155 11.50 -3.03 5.36
C SER A 155 10.63 -4.29 5.33
N GLU A 156 11.26 -5.45 5.11
CA GLU A 156 10.58 -6.75 5.23
C GLU A 156 10.14 -7.05 6.66
N ASP A 157 10.89 -6.59 7.66
CA ASP A 157 10.53 -6.73 9.06
C ASP A 157 9.21 -6.03 9.36
N TYR A 158 9.02 -4.80 8.86
CA TYR A 158 7.74 -4.11 8.98
C TYR A 158 6.62 -4.87 8.27
N SER A 159 6.83 -5.29 7.02
CA SER A 159 5.86 -6.08 6.26
C SER A 159 5.38 -7.31 7.04
N MET A 160 6.31 -8.06 7.64
CA MET A 160 5.98 -9.26 8.41
C MET A 160 5.24 -8.95 9.71
N ASN A 161 5.65 -7.90 10.44
CA ASN A 161 5.02 -7.53 11.70
C ASN A 161 3.61 -6.98 11.46
N VAL A 162 3.42 -6.11 10.47
CA VAL A 162 2.09 -5.56 10.16
C VAL A 162 1.14 -6.66 9.67
N ALA A 163 1.59 -7.58 8.81
CA ALA A 163 0.78 -8.71 8.33
C ALA A 163 0.29 -9.61 9.47
N LYS A 164 1.19 -10.01 10.39
CA LYS A 164 0.84 -10.83 11.56
C LYS A 164 -0.15 -10.11 12.47
N THR A 165 0.08 -8.82 12.69
CA THR A 165 -0.73 -8.01 13.59
C THR A 165 -2.13 -7.79 13.02
N ILE A 166 -2.26 -7.46 11.73
CA ILE A 166 -3.55 -7.33 11.05
C ILE A 166 -4.32 -8.65 11.12
N SER A 167 -3.67 -9.78 10.84
CA SER A 167 -4.32 -11.10 10.94
C SER A 167 -4.90 -11.34 12.33
N LEU A 168 -4.20 -10.95 13.38
CA LEU A 168 -4.63 -11.13 14.76
C LEU A 168 -5.76 -10.18 15.16
N ILE A 169 -5.67 -8.91 14.74
CA ILE A 169 -6.73 -7.90 14.93
C ILE A 169 -8.03 -8.39 14.30
N LEU A 170 -8.00 -8.83 13.05
CA LEU A 170 -9.20 -9.28 12.33
C LEU A 170 -9.78 -10.57 12.93
N TRP A 171 -8.92 -11.46 13.44
CA TRP A 171 -9.37 -12.65 14.17
C TRP A 171 -10.09 -12.28 15.48
N PHE A 172 -9.57 -11.31 16.22
CA PHE A 172 -10.09 -10.94 17.54
C PHE A 172 -11.38 -10.09 17.45
N PHE A 173 -11.37 -9.09 16.57
CA PHE A 173 -12.45 -8.09 16.53
C PHE A 173 -13.45 -8.30 15.39
N GLY A 174 -13.14 -9.14 14.40
CA GLY A 174 -14.08 -9.47 13.34
C GLY A 174 -14.57 -8.23 12.59
N GLY A 175 -15.84 -7.86 12.78
CA GLY A 175 -16.45 -6.65 12.18
C GLY A 175 -16.19 -5.35 12.94
N ASP A 176 -15.76 -5.43 14.20
CA ASP A 176 -15.54 -4.27 15.08
C ASP A 176 -14.11 -3.72 15.03
N TYR A 177 -13.27 -4.30 14.17
CA TYR A 177 -11.84 -3.97 14.04
C TYR A 177 -11.59 -2.46 13.83
N ALA A 178 -12.39 -1.81 12.98
CA ALA A 178 -12.21 -0.40 12.65
C ALA A 178 -12.49 0.51 13.85
N CYS A 179 -13.50 0.17 14.66
CA CYS A 179 -13.81 0.89 15.88
C CYS A 179 -12.66 0.78 16.88
N TRP A 180 -12.15 -0.44 17.09
CA TRP A 180 -11.04 -0.69 18.00
C TRP A 180 -9.74 0.00 17.56
N LEU A 181 -9.41 -0.05 16.27
CA LEU A 181 -8.24 0.63 15.70
C LEU A 181 -8.26 2.15 15.90
N SER A 182 -9.46 2.74 15.94
CA SER A 182 -9.65 4.19 15.99
C SER A 182 -9.75 4.77 17.41
N GLN A 183 -9.89 3.92 18.43
CA GLN A 183 -10.02 4.33 19.83
C GLN A 183 -8.66 4.28 20.55
N GLU A 184 -8.45 5.14 21.53
CA GLU A 184 -7.26 5.07 22.38
C GLU A 184 -7.26 3.77 23.20
N CYS A 185 -6.14 3.06 23.20
CA CYS A 185 -5.96 1.87 24.02
C CYS A 185 -5.10 2.18 25.24
N LEU A 186 -5.66 2.07 26.45
CA LEU A 186 -4.92 2.31 27.70
C LEU A 186 -3.68 1.40 27.83
N ALA A 187 -3.82 0.12 27.45
CA ALA A 187 -2.72 -0.85 27.50
C ALA A 187 -1.58 -0.53 26.52
N LEU A 188 -1.82 0.32 25.52
CA LEU A 188 -0.83 0.83 24.58
C LEU A 188 -0.41 2.28 24.92
N GLY A 189 -0.61 2.72 26.16
CA GLY A 189 -0.21 4.06 26.59
C GLY A 189 -1.09 5.18 26.02
N ARG A 190 -2.39 4.92 25.81
CA ARG A 190 -3.36 5.83 25.16
C ARG A 190 -3.05 6.15 23.69
N VAL A 191 -2.25 5.31 23.04
CA VAL A 191 -2.06 5.37 21.59
C VAL A 191 -3.23 4.67 20.91
N ARG A 192 -3.73 5.24 19.82
CA ARG A 192 -4.70 4.58 18.94
C ARG A 192 -3.99 3.43 18.22
N PRO A 193 -4.50 2.18 18.22
CA PRO A 193 -3.81 1.07 17.58
C PRO A 193 -3.45 1.33 16.12
N VAL A 194 -4.28 2.06 15.36
CA VAL A 194 -3.97 2.46 13.97
C VAL A 194 -2.68 3.27 13.84
N GLU A 195 -2.36 4.13 14.80
CA GLU A 195 -1.10 4.89 14.82
C GLU A 195 0.08 3.99 15.22
N ALA A 196 -0.14 3.06 16.16
CA ALA A 196 0.91 2.11 16.55
C ALA A 196 1.34 1.23 15.36
N LEU A 197 0.39 0.85 14.50
CA LEU A 197 0.67 0.05 13.30
C LEU A 197 1.59 0.73 12.29
N THR A 198 1.91 2.02 12.41
CA THR A 198 2.85 2.69 11.49
C THR A 198 4.33 2.39 11.77
N SER A 199 4.63 1.55 12.76
CA SER A 199 6.00 1.19 13.16
C SER A 199 6.12 -0.30 13.52
N ILE A 200 7.33 -0.84 13.43
CA ILE A 200 7.62 -2.22 13.84
C ILE A 200 7.30 -2.41 15.33
N GLN A 201 7.76 -1.50 16.18
CA GLN A 201 7.59 -1.58 17.63
C GLN A 201 6.11 -1.49 18.02
N GLY A 202 5.34 -0.63 17.35
CA GLY A 202 3.91 -0.53 17.60
C GLY A 202 3.13 -1.74 17.10
N CYS A 203 3.49 -2.33 15.96
CA CYS A 203 2.95 -3.62 15.53
C CYS A 203 3.20 -4.71 16.57
N GLN A 204 4.43 -4.83 17.06
CA GLN A 204 4.80 -5.80 18.10
C GLN A 204 4.02 -5.56 19.40
N ALA A 205 3.91 -4.31 19.85
CA ALA A 205 3.16 -3.96 21.05
C ALA A 205 1.67 -4.35 20.94
N VAL A 206 1.04 -4.08 19.79
CA VAL A 206 -0.34 -4.47 19.51
C VAL A 206 -0.47 -5.99 19.48
N HIS A 207 0.41 -6.68 18.75
CA HIS A 207 0.42 -8.14 18.65
C HIS A 207 0.55 -8.79 20.03
N ASP A 208 1.53 -8.38 20.83
CA ASP A 208 1.79 -8.93 22.16
C ASP A 208 0.65 -8.63 23.14
N PHE A 209 0.04 -7.45 23.03
CA PHE A 209 -1.18 -7.14 23.76
C PHE A 209 -2.29 -8.14 23.46
N LEU A 210 -2.61 -8.37 22.17
CA LEU A 210 -3.68 -9.29 21.76
C LEU A 210 -3.37 -10.74 22.15
N ARG A 211 -2.11 -11.18 22.02
CA ARG A 211 -1.66 -12.51 22.46
C ARG A 211 -1.82 -12.71 23.97
N ARG A 212 -1.58 -11.67 24.79
CA ARG A 212 -1.84 -11.75 26.24
C ARG A 212 -3.33 -11.88 26.55
N GLN A 213 -4.20 -11.21 25.79
CA GLN A 213 -5.65 -11.33 25.96
C GLN A 213 -6.16 -12.73 25.59
N GLU A 214 -5.61 -13.37 24.56
CA GLU A 214 -5.94 -14.77 24.21
C GLU A 214 -5.69 -15.74 25.37
N HIS A 215 -4.65 -15.50 26.16
CA HIS A 215 -4.25 -16.36 27.28
C HIS A 215 -4.86 -15.95 28.63
N GLY A 216 -5.79 -14.99 28.66
CA GLY A 216 -6.49 -14.57 29.87
C GLY A 216 -5.62 -13.85 30.90
N VAL A 217 -4.48 -13.28 30.48
CA VAL A 217 -3.63 -12.48 31.36
C VAL A 217 -4.24 -11.08 31.46
N VAL A 218 -5.07 -10.88 32.48
CA VAL A 218 -5.64 -9.57 32.82
C VAL A 218 -4.51 -8.65 33.29
N SER A 219 -4.30 -7.54 32.58
CA SER A 219 -3.40 -6.45 32.98
C SER A 219 -4.16 -5.42 33.80
#